data_AF-A0A9P7VNM3-F1
#
_entry.id   AF-A0A9P7VNM3-F1
#
_cell.length_a   1.000
_cell.length_b   1.000
_cell.length_c   1.000
_cell.angle_alpha   90.00
_cell.angle_beta   90.00
_cell.angle_gamma   90.00
#
_symmetry.space_group_name_H-M   'P 1'
#
loop_
_entity.id
_entity.type
_entity.pdbx_description
1 polymer ?
#
loop_
_entity_poly.entity_id
_entity_poly.type
_entity_poly.pdbx_seq_one_letter_code
_entity_poly.pdbx_strand_id
1 'polypeptide(L)'
;MFSKVVFLLPSFLCVVAGSLLRSTPDISADTATSITAGVAANVATSDVLHLRSLDSRAVAPTLNFDDSTWIWTGETTAHLGVRPFRKRIPSSSTKCPVCATIILSSDDLYSLNVNGVEIGTGEGWRNTVVYTVGLNPESDNEFAIAVNNTVGAAGPLIATILVDYKDGTTETVVTDTTWKTLQTVPPTGWTSPSFDDSEWLAAVKVLPGTQTPWGTPFVLPPAINMTDAYWIWTNETDAKGQDPVGHRAFRDTITSPYGKAAVCGKVVIGADNNYTLFVNGDSVGVGGNWHAMEAYSIPNLDPDVNVFAVDGENDAPVSPAAIIAGILIAYNDGSSETFYTDDTWKTIIGLPGGFQEPSFDDSAWSDASEYGTFLNAHWKNVTIPLA
;
A
#
# COMPACT_ATOMS: atom_id res chain seq x y z
N MET A 1 -36.20 29.47 -24.70
CA MET A 1 -35.24 30.02 -23.72
C MET A 1 -34.88 28.89 -22.77
N PHE A 2 -33.72 28.24 -22.98
CA PHE A 2 -33.20 27.24 -22.05
C PHE A 2 -32.18 27.92 -21.15
N SER A 3 -32.46 27.95 -19.84
CA SER A 3 -31.55 28.48 -18.83
C SER A 3 -30.51 27.41 -18.51
N LYS A 4 -29.24 27.69 -18.75
CA LYS A 4 -28.11 26.86 -18.27
C LYS A 4 -27.93 27.14 -16.78
N VAL A 5 -28.22 26.15 -15.96
CA VAL A 5 -27.77 26.12 -14.56
C VAL A 5 -26.34 25.59 -14.56
N VAL A 6 -25.38 26.43 -14.17
CA VAL A 6 -24.00 26.05 -13.92
C VAL A 6 -23.89 25.67 -12.45
N PHE A 7 -23.64 24.40 -12.15
CA PHE A 7 -23.22 23.98 -10.82
C PHE A 7 -21.72 24.26 -10.68
N LEU A 8 -21.36 25.18 -9.77
CA LEU A 8 -19.99 25.31 -9.27
C LEU A 8 -19.78 24.22 -8.22
N LEU A 9 -19.01 23.18 -8.57
CA LEU A 9 -18.44 22.25 -7.60
C LEU A 9 -17.28 22.94 -6.89
N PRO A 10 -17.22 22.96 -5.55
CA PRO A 10 -16.01 23.36 -4.85
C PRO A 10 -14.99 22.22 -4.97
N SER A 11 -14.06 22.35 -5.91
CA SER A 11 -12.87 21.50 -5.99
C SER A 11 -11.94 21.86 -4.82
N PHE A 12 -11.94 21.08 -3.75
CA PHE A 12 -10.86 21.10 -2.78
C PHE A 12 -9.71 20.27 -3.35
N LEU A 13 -8.82 20.89 -4.12
CA LEU A 13 -7.55 20.25 -4.44
C LEU A 13 -6.74 20.11 -3.15
N CYS A 14 -6.29 18.89 -2.84
CA CYS A 14 -5.26 18.64 -1.85
C CYS A 14 -3.94 19.26 -2.36
N VAL A 15 -3.67 20.51 -1.96
CA VAL A 15 -2.46 21.25 -2.33
C VAL A 15 -1.39 21.05 -1.26
N VAL A 16 -0.26 20.46 -1.63
CA VAL A 16 0.99 20.67 -0.88
C VAL A 16 1.41 22.11 -1.14
N ALA A 17 1.39 22.95 -0.11
CA ALA A 17 1.57 24.40 -0.24
C ALA A 17 2.92 24.77 -0.90
N GLY A 18 2.86 25.25 -2.15
CA GLY A 18 3.93 26.00 -2.80
C GLY A 18 3.51 27.47 -2.96
N SER A 19 4.24 28.37 -2.30
CA SER A 19 3.94 29.80 -2.21
C SER A 19 4.05 30.55 -3.55
N LEU A 20 3.14 31.50 -3.76
CA LEU A 20 3.01 32.38 -4.94
C LEU A 20 4.20 33.34 -5.17
N LEU A 21 4.57 33.50 -6.45
CA LEU A 21 5.51 34.50 -6.99
C LEU A 21 5.11 35.95 -6.70
N ARG A 22 6.10 36.82 -6.42
CA ARG A 22 6.00 38.29 -6.60
C ARG A 22 7.25 38.87 -7.29
N SER A 23 6.95 39.54 -8.41
CA SER A 23 7.63 40.64 -9.13
C SER A 23 9.06 41.09 -8.76
N THR A 24 9.91 41.13 -9.80
CA THR A 24 11.18 41.87 -9.93
C THR A 24 11.03 43.39 -9.78
N PRO A 25 12.14 44.11 -9.49
CA PRO A 25 12.68 44.97 -10.55
C PRO A 25 14.23 44.99 -10.66
N ASP A 26 14.66 45.49 -11.82
CA ASP A 26 16.03 45.73 -12.34
C ASP A 26 17.03 46.42 -11.40
N ILE A 27 18.34 46.20 -11.63
CA ILE A 27 19.36 47.27 -11.84
C ILE A 27 20.69 46.70 -12.45
N SER A 28 21.08 47.40 -13.51
CA SER A 28 22.34 47.57 -14.29
C SER A 28 23.75 47.24 -13.73
N ALA A 29 24.56 46.67 -14.65
CA ALA A 29 26.00 46.79 -15.00
C ALA A 29 27.05 47.43 -14.06
N ASP A 30 28.24 46.80 -13.90
CA ASP A 30 29.49 47.18 -14.62
C ASP A 30 30.72 46.25 -14.36
N THR A 31 31.74 46.45 -15.20
CA THR A 31 33.00 45.74 -15.58
C THR A 31 34.05 45.16 -14.58
N ALA A 32 34.61 43.99 -14.98
CA ALA A 32 36.02 43.50 -15.10
C ALA A 32 37.16 43.84 -14.10
N THR A 33 37.86 42.81 -13.55
CA THR A 33 39.29 42.43 -13.84
C THR A 33 39.82 41.30 -12.91
N SER A 34 40.83 40.57 -13.41
CA SER A 34 41.48 39.34 -12.91
C SER A 34 42.26 39.43 -11.58
N ILE A 35 42.43 38.29 -10.87
CA ILE A 35 43.70 37.80 -10.24
C ILE A 35 43.54 36.32 -9.83
N THR A 36 44.62 35.55 -10.01
CA THR A 36 44.84 34.12 -9.74
C THR A 36 45.12 33.75 -8.26
N ALA A 37 44.72 32.52 -7.92
CA ALA A 37 45.25 31.58 -6.92
C ALA A 37 44.91 31.77 -5.41
N GLY A 38 44.29 30.73 -4.83
CA GLY A 38 44.36 30.42 -3.39
C GLY A 38 43.05 30.02 -2.71
N VAL A 39 42.78 28.71 -2.65
CA VAL A 39 42.15 27.95 -1.54
C VAL A 39 40.95 28.54 -0.76
N ALA A 40 39.89 27.72 -0.73
CA ALA A 40 38.79 27.60 0.24
C ALA A 40 37.50 28.41 0.04
N ALA A 41 36.43 27.63 -0.17
CA ALA A 41 35.06 27.79 0.29
C ALA A 41 34.31 29.10 -0.07
N ASN A 42 33.46 29.00 -1.10
CA ASN A 42 32.07 29.45 -1.07
C ASN A 42 31.42 29.11 -2.41
N VAL A 43 30.84 27.92 -2.52
CA VAL A 43 29.88 27.61 -3.59
C VAL A 43 28.53 28.09 -3.10
N ALA A 44 27.98 29.04 -3.85
CA ALA A 44 26.64 29.57 -3.69
C ALA A 44 25.62 28.42 -3.63
N THR A 45 24.79 28.44 -2.59
CA THR A 45 23.59 27.62 -2.49
C THR A 45 22.62 28.06 -3.58
N SER A 46 22.56 27.31 -4.68
CA SER A 46 21.39 27.34 -5.54
C SER A 46 20.24 26.79 -4.73
N ASP A 47 19.25 27.63 -4.50
CA ASP A 47 17.97 27.33 -3.87
C ASP A 47 17.20 26.37 -4.79
N VAL A 48 17.63 25.10 -4.81
CA VAL A 48 16.82 24.00 -5.29
C VAL A 48 15.83 23.76 -4.17
N LEU A 49 14.56 24.09 -4.41
CA LEU A 49 13.45 23.61 -3.61
C LEU A 49 13.65 22.12 -3.39
N HIS A 50 14.08 21.75 -2.18
CA HIS A 50 14.03 20.39 -1.69
C HIS A 50 12.54 19.99 -1.60
N LEU A 51 11.97 19.59 -2.73
CA LEU A 51 11.11 18.42 -2.71
C LEU A 51 11.96 17.37 -2.01
N ARG A 52 11.53 16.98 -0.81
CA ARG A 52 12.18 15.91 -0.08
C ARG A 52 12.25 14.74 -1.05
N SER A 53 13.46 14.36 -1.45
CA SER A 53 13.73 12.98 -1.85
C SER A 53 13.11 12.14 -0.75
N LEU A 54 12.12 11.32 -1.08
CA LEU A 54 11.61 10.36 -0.14
C LEU A 54 12.81 9.46 0.19
N ASP A 55 13.35 9.61 1.40
CA ASP A 55 14.24 8.61 1.98
C ASP A 55 13.55 7.24 1.90
N SER A 56 14.32 6.15 1.88
CA SER A 56 13.82 4.77 1.93
C SER A 56 12.62 4.66 2.87
N ARG A 57 11.50 4.11 2.38
CA ARG A 57 10.30 3.88 3.19
C ARG A 57 10.62 2.89 4.30
N ALA A 58 9.99 3.10 5.45
CA ALA A 58 10.01 2.10 6.51
C ALA A 58 9.28 0.83 6.06
N VAL A 59 9.74 -0.32 6.54
CA VAL A 59 9.02 -1.59 6.42
C VAL A 59 7.62 -1.41 7.02
N ALA A 60 6.61 -1.88 6.30
CA ALA A 60 5.22 -1.81 6.73
C ALA A 60 5.03 -2.55 8.07
N PRO A 61 4.34 -1.95 9.05
CA PRO A 61 4.12 -2.60 10.33
C PRO A 61 3.15 -3.78 10.17
N THR A 62 3.40 -4.86 10.89
CA THR A 62 2.43 -5.95 11.04
C THR A 62 1.25 -5.47 11.88
N LEU A 63 0.04 -5.64 11.34
CA LEU A 63 -1.20 -5.31 12.04
C LEU A 63 -1.54 -6.37 13.08
N ASN A 64 -2.26 -5.94 14.11
CA ASN A 64 -2.81 -6.81 15.14
C ASN A 64 -4.10 -6.20 15.69
N PHE A 65 -4.75 -6.90 16.63
CA PHE A 65 -5.98 -6.45 17.26
C PHE A 65 -5.78 -5.98 18.70
N ASP A 66 -4.54 -5.79 19.19
CA ASP A 66 -4.26 -5.53 20.60
C ASP A 66 -4.96 -4.26 21.11
N ASP A 67 -4.99 -3.21 20.28
CA ASP A 67 -5.65 -1.94 20.56
C ASP A 67 -7.13 -1.91 20.08
N SER A 68 -7.56 -2.96 19.39
CA SER A 68 -8.93 -3.07 18.87
C SER A 68 -9.89 -3.59 19.93
N THR A 69 -11.18 -3.32 19.73
CA THR A 69 -12.26 -3.79 20.58
C THR A 69 -13.27 -4.56 19.75
N TRP A 70 -13.67 -5.73 20.22
CA TRP A 70 -14.85 -6.41 19.69
C TRP A 70 -16.08 -5.55 19.99
N ILE A 71 -16.83 -5.18 18.96
CA ILE A 71 -18.00 -4.32 19.07
C ILE A 71 -19.27 -5.01 18.57
N TRP A 72 -20.41 -4.62 19.14
CA TRP A 72 -21.75 -5.02 18.68
C TRP A 72 -22.77 -3.90 18.90
N THR A 73 -24.05 -4.22 18.77
CA THR A 73 -25.17 -3.26 18.77
C THR A 73 -25.76 -2.97 20.16
N GLY A 74 -25.32 -3.70 21.19
CA GLY A 74 -25.86 -3.59 22.56
C GLY A 74 -27.25 -4.21 22.76
N GLU A 75 -27.75 -4.97 21.79
CA GLU A 75 -28.99 -5.73 21.95
C GLU A 75 -28.86 -6.77 23.08
N THR A 76 -29.90 -6.91 23.90
CA THR A 76 -29.87 -7.74 25.11
C THR A 76 -30.44 -9.16 24.91
N THR A 77 -31.01 -9.43 23.74
CA THR A 77 -31.51 -10.75 23.35
C THR A 77 -30.81 -11.25 22.09
N ALA A 78 -30.68 -12.58 21.97
CA ALA A 78 -30.10 -13.21 20.80
C ALA A 78 -30.90 -12.85 19.55
N HIS A 79 -30.29 -12.07 18.66
CA HIS A 79 -30.89 -11.70 17.38
C HIS A 79 -30.01 -12.17 16.25
N LEU A 80 -30.56 -13.08 15.46
CA LEU A 80 -29.99 -13.48 14.19
C LEU A 80 -30.27 -12.40 13.14
N GLY A 81 -29.37 -12.28 12.18
CA GLY A 81 -29.46 -11.39 11.04
C GLY A 81 -28.38 -10.32 11.02
N VAL A 82 -28.54 -9.41 10.05
CA VAL A 82 -27.52 -8.44 9.68
C VAL A 82 -27.61 -7.18 10.54
N ARG A 83 -26.46 -6.66 10.96
CA ARG A 83 -26.30 -5.34 11.60
C ARG A 83 -25.22 -4.54 10.89
N PRO A 84 -25.45 -3.25 10.59
CA PRO A 84 -24.45 -2.40 9.95
C PRO A 84 -23.52 -1.75 10.97
N PHE A 85 -22.28 -1.55 10.57
CA PHE A 85 -21.27 -0.75 11.27
C PHE A 85 -20.66 0.25 10.29
N ARG A 86 -20.53 1.51 10.70
CA ARG A 86 -20.00 2.60 9.87
C ARG A 86 -18.89 3.36 10.60
N LYS A 87 -17.84 3.68 9.86
CA LYS A 87 -16.72 4.49 10.32
C LYS A 87 -16.22 5.37 9.19
N ARG A 88 -16.28 6.67 9.43
CA ARG A 88 -15.77 7.69 8.53
C ARG A 88 -14.32 8.05 8.85
N ILE A 89 -13.50 8.13 7.81
CA ILE A 89 -12.16 8.71 7.82
C ILE A 89 -12.21 10.05 7.09
N PRO A 90 -12.02 11.19 7.78
CA PRO A 90 -12.11 12.49 7.16
C PRO A 90 -10.92 12.72 6.21
N SER A 91 -11.18 13.41 5.10
CA SER A 91 -10.10 14.01 4.31
C SER A 91 -10.01 15.52 4.58
N SER A 92 -8.80 16.06 4.50
CA SER A 92 -8.53 17.49 4.60
C SER A 92 -7.36 17.90 3.71
N SER A 93 -7.19 19.20 3.48
CA SER A 93 -6.08 19.72 2.67
C SER A 93 -4.68 19.38 3.20
N THR A 94 -4.56 18.96 4.46
CA THR A 94 -3.30 18.59 5.10
C THR A 94 -3.18 17.11 5.42
N LYS A 95 -4.25 16.33 5.20
CA LYS A 95 -4.31 14.91 5.58
C LYS A 95 -5.22 14.21 4.60
N CYS A 96 -4.61 13.69 3.53
CA CYS A 96 -5.27 13.13 2.36
C CYS A 96 -5.07 11.60 2.38
N PRO A 97 -6.07 10.82 2.82
CA PRO A 97 -5.96 9.37 2.90
C PRO A 97 -5.93 8.77 1.49
N VAL A 98 -5.03 7.83 1.24
CA VAL A 98 -4.79 7.28 -0.10
C VAL A 98 -4.84 5.75 -0.15
N CYS A 99 -4.50 5.09 0.95
CA CYS A 99 -4.55 3.63 1.03
C CYS A 99 -5.08 3.19 2.40
N ALA A 100 -5.69 2.01 2.44
CA ALA A 100 -5.90 1.32 3.70
C ALA A 100 -5.49 -0.15 3.60
N THR A 101 -4.75 -0.62 4.61
CA THR A 101 -4.61 -2.04 4.94
C THR A 101 -5.57 -2.37 6.06
N ILE A 102 -6.37 -3.41 5.88
CA ILE A 102 -7.44 -3.77 6.82
C ILE A 102 -7.26 -5.22 7.20
N ILE A 103 -7.11 -5.50 8.50
CA ILE A 103 -7.38 -6.83 9.04
C ILE A 103 -8.75 -6.83 9.73
N LEU A 104 -9.54 -7.88 9.47
CA LEU A 104 -10.95 -7.93 9.84
C LEU A 104 -11.36 -9.34 10.24
N SER A 105 -12.17 -9.42 11.29
CA SER A 105 -12.80 -10.67 11.74
C SER A 105 -14.19 -10.39 12.33
N SER A 106 -15.10 -11.35 12.21
CA SER A 106 -16.41 -11.31 12.85
C SER A 106 -16.86 -12.69 13.28
N ASP A 107 -17.87 -12.73 14.14
CA ASP A 107 -18.74 -13.89 14.32
C ASP A 107 -20.14 -13.50 13.80
N ASP A 108 -20.78 -14.16 12.84
CA ASP A 108 -20.29 -15.27 12.06
C ASP A 108 -19.70 -14.81 10.71
N LEU A 109 -20.41 -13.92 10.00
CA LEU A 109 -20.02 -13.47 8.65
C LEU A 109 -20.01 -11.97 8.53
N TYR A 110 -19.16 -11.44 7.66
CA TYR A 110 -19.16 -10.03 7.30
C TYR A 110 -19.13 -9.80 5.79
N SER A 111 -19.64 -8.64 5.37
CA SER A 111 -19.29 -7.98 4.12
C SER A 111 -18.65 -6.63 4.44
N LEU A 112 -17.51 -6.34 3.80
CA LEU A 112 -16.76 -5.10 3.93
C LEU A 112 -16.94 -4.26 2.67
N ASN A 113 -17.51 -3.07 2.85
CA ASN A 113 -17.63 -2.05 1.83
C ASN A 113 -16.75 -0.85 2.17
N VAL A 114 -16.09 -0.30 1.16
CA VAL A 114 -15.39 0.98 1.24
C VAL A 114 -15.93 1.90 0.17
N ASN A 115 -16.40 3.07 0.57
CA ASN A 115 -17.00 4.07 -0.32
C ASN A 115 -18.15 3.53 -1.20
N GLY A 116 -18.94 2.61 -0.66
CA GLY A 116 -20.08 2.00 -1.36
C GLY A 116 -19.74 0.78 -2.22
N VAL A 117 -18.45 0.46 -2.40
CA VAL A 117 -18.00 -0.73 -3.14
C VAL A 117 -17.69 -1.87 -2.16
N GLU A 118 -18.18 -3.08 -2.44
CA GLU A 118 -17.79 -4.27 -1.68
C GLU A 118 -16.37 -4.70 -2.09
N ILE A 119 -15.46 -4.74 -1.11
CA ILE A 119 -14.07 -5.15 -1.33
C ILE A 119 -13.76 -6.54 -0.77
N GLY A 120 -14.69 -7.12 -0.02
CA GLY A 120 -14.56 -8.49 0.44
C GLY A 120 -15.67 -8.94 1.38
N THR A 121 -15.75 -10.26 1.53
CA THR A 121 -16.58 -10.95 2.50
C THR A 121 -15.74 -11.94 3.27
N GLY A 122 -16.12 -12.25 4.49
CA GLY A 122 -15.46 -13.27 5.29
C GLY A 122 -16.40 -13.98 6.23
N GLU A 123 -15.94 -15.12 6.71
CA GLU A 123 -16.65 -15.96 7.66
C GLU A 123 -15.70 -16.50 8.72
N GLY A 124 -16.24 -16.67 9.92
CA GLY A 124 -15.56 -17.32 11.03
C GLY A 124 -14.52 -16.43 11.67
N TRP A 125 -14.62 -16.32 12.99
CA TRP A 125 -13.75 -15.47 13.79
C TRP A 125 -12.26 -15.83 13.78
N ARG A 126 -11.90 -17.07 13.38
CA ARG A 126 -10.52 -17.59 13.40
C ARG A 126 -9.66 -17.11 12.24
N ASN A 127 -10.28 -16.90 11.08
CA ASN A 127 -9.57 -16.67 9.83
C ASN A 127 -9.59 -15.17 9.56
N THR A 128 -8.60 -14.48 10.09
CA THR A 128 -8.43 -13.06 9.77
C THR A 128 -8.07 -12.93 8.29
N VAL A 129 -8.73 -12.02 7.60
CA VAL A 129 -8.42 -11.69 6.21
C VAL A 129 -7.78 -10.31 6.17
N VAL A 130 -6.83 -10.12 5.26
CA VAL A 130 -6.25 -8.82 4.94
C VAL A 130 -6.85 -8.29 3.64
N TYR A 131 -7.21 -7.02 3.63
CA TYR A 131 -7.61 -6.28 2.44
C TYR A 131 -6.70 -5.08 2.25
N THR A 132 -6.40 -4.73 1.00
CA THR A 132 -5.78 -3.46 0.63
C THR A 132 -6.70 -2.74 -0.35
N VAL A 133 -7.01 -1.48 -0.09
CA VAL A 133 -7.96 -0.71 -0.89
C VAL A 133 -7.47 0.72 -1.10
N GLY A 134 -7.70 1.25 -2.30
CA GLY A 134 -7.48 2.66 -2.62
C GLY A 134 -8.54 3.55 -1.97
N LEU A 135 -8.10 4.65 -1.37
CA LEU A 135 -8.98 5.66 -0.78
C LEU A 135 -9.05 6.91 -1.67
N ASN A 136 -10.10 7.71 -1.49
CA ASN A 136 -10.22 8.99 -2.17
C ASN A 136 -9.54 10.09 -1.33
N PRO A 137 -8.44 10.69 -1.81
CA PRO A 137 -7.75 11.76 -1.09
C PRO A 137 -8.53 13.07 -1.05
N GLU A 138 -9.55 13.26 -1.89
CA GLU A 138 -10.30 14.52 -2.02
C GLU A 138 -11.64 14.51 -1.29
N SER A 139 -12.05 13.37 -0.70
CA SER A 139 -13.29 13.26 0.05
C SER A 139 -13.12 12.42 1.31
N ASP A 140 -14.07 12.55 2.23
CA ASP A 140 -14.20 11.59 3.32
C ASP A 140 -14.34 10.18 2.75
N ASN A 141 -13.75 9.22 3.45
CA ASN A 141 -13.84 7.80 3.13
C ASN A 141 -14.69 7.08 4.15
N GLU A 142 -15.52 6.16 3.70
CA GLU A 142 -16.46 5.44 4.54
C GLU A 142 -16.17 3.95 4.53
N PHE A 143 -15.90 3.40 5.72
CA PHE A 143 -15.79 1.97 5.96
C PHE A 143 -17.14 1.50 6.51
N ALA A 144 -17.81 0.65 5.75
CA ALA A 144 -19.15 0.15 6.03
C ALA A 144 -19.10 -1.38 6.10
N ILE A 145 -19.41 -1.96 7.25
CA ILE A 145 -19.31 -3.40 7.51
C ILE A 145 -20.66 -3.94 7.92
N ALA A 146 -21.20 -4.90 7.16
CA ALA A 146 -22.42 -5.60 7.52
C ALA A 146 -22.02 -6.92 8.15
N VAL A 147 -22.45 -7.15 9.39
CA VAL A 147 -22.17 -8.42 10.09
C VAL A 147 -23.45 -9.21 10.22
N ASN A 148 -23.45 -10.43 9.72
CA ASN A 148 -24.56 -11.36 9.78
C ASN A 148 -24.33 -12.36 10.93
N ASN A 149 -25.09 -12.18 12.02
CA ASN A 149 -25.12 -13.14 13.10
C ASN A 149 -26.07 -14.29 12.73
N THR A 150 -25.56 -15.50 12.59
CA THR A 150 -26.33 -16.68 12.19
C THR A 150 -26.57 -17.65 13.34
N VAL A 151 -25.80 -17.55 14.42
CA VAL A 151 -25.97 -18.36 15.62
C VAL A 151 -25.65 -17.60 16.91
N GLY A 152 -26.33 -17.95 18.01
CA GLY A 152 -25.97 -17.42 19.32
C GLY A 152 -26.44 -15.97 19.55
N ALA A 153 -25.83 -15.32 20.55
CA ALA A 153 -26.37 -14.12 21.16
C ALA A 153 -25.86 -12.80 20.56
N ALA A 154 -24.66 -12.80 19.97
CA ALA A 154 -24.04 -11.60 19.40
C ALA A 154 -23.16 -12.00 18.22
N GLY A 155 -23.06 -11.10 17.25
CA GLY A 155 -22.14 -11.24 16.13
C GLY A 155 -20.96 -10.29 16.18
N PRO A 156 -20.09 -10.33 17.20
CA PRO A 156 -19.10 -9.28 17.42
C PRO A 156 -18.17 -9.08 16.21
N LEU A 157 -17.85 -7.81 15.96
CA LEU A 157 -16.97 -7.34 14.90
C LEU A 157 -15.65 -6.86 15.50
N ILE A 158 -14.52 -7.17 14.87
CA ILE A 158 -13.23 -6.56 15.19
C ILE A 158 -12.43 -6.23 13.92
N ALA A 159 -11.85 -5.03 13.86
CA ALA A 159 -11.03 -4.59 12.74
C ALA A 159 -9.88 -3.70 13.20
N THR A 160 -8.77 -3.77 12.47
CA THR A 160 -7.68 -2.80 12.52
C THR A 160 -7.43 -2.32 11.10
N ILE A 161 -7.47 -1.00 10.91
CA ILE A 161 -7.33 -0.32 9.63
C ILE A 161 -6.12 0.59 9.72
N LEU A 162 -5.05 0.27 9.02
CA LEU A 162 -3.91 1.17 8.84
C LEU A 162 -4.17 2.03 7.60
N VAL A 163 -4.35 3.33 7.81
CA VAL A 163 -4.54 4.33 6.76
C VAL A 163 -3.20 4.96 6.42
N ASP A 164 -2.80 4.88 5.17
CA ASP A 164 -1.66 5.61 4.63
C ASP A 164 -2.12 6.95 4.06
N TYR A 165 -1.36 8.01 4.34
CA TYR A 165 -1.61 9.36 3.85
C TYR A 165 -0.58 9.77 2.80
N LYS A 166 -0.98 10.71 1.93
CA LYS A 166 -0.14 11.22 0.84
C LYS A 166 1.18 11.85 1.31
N ASP A 167 1.25 12.35 2.55
CA ASP A 167 2.46 12.92 3.14
C ASP A 167 3.44 11.87 3.69
N GLY A 168 3.12 10.58 3.55
CA GLY A 168 3.90 9.46 4.04
C GLY A 168 3.65 9.10 5.51
N THR A 169 2.75 9.82 6.20
CA THR A 169 2.32 9.43 7.55
C THR A 169 1.25 8.34 7.50
N THR A 170 1.05 7.68 8.65
CA THR A 170 0.04 6.63 8.80
C THR A 170 -0.82 6.88 10.04
N GLU A 171 -2.03 6.35 10.05
CA GLU A 171 -2.91 6.30 11.22
C GLU A 171 -3.55 4.93 11.36
N THR A 172 -3.59 4.41 12.57
CA THR A 172 -4.34 3.19 12.88
C THR A 172 -5.72 3.55 13.40
N VAL A 173 -6.75 3.04 12.73
CA VAL A 173 -8.15 3.14 13.14
C VAL A 173 -8.64 1.76 13.52
N VAL A 174 -9.19 1.64 14.71
CA VAL A 174 -9.62 0.37 15.29
C VAL A 174 -11.13 0.33 15.49
N THR A 175 -11.70 -0.87 15.61
CA THR A 175 -13.07 -1.03 16.11
C THR A 175 -13.14 -0.63 17.57
N ASP A 176 -14.05 0.30 17.88
CA ASP A 176 -14.29 0.84 19.22
C ASP A 176 -15.71 1.44 19.31
N THR A 177 -16.03 2.10 20.42
CA THR A 177 -17.36 2.71 20.63
C THR A 177 -17.60 3.98 19.81
N THR A 178 -16.67 4.43 18.97
CA THR A 178 -16.87 5.56 18.05
C THR A 178 -17.50 5.13 16.74
N TRP A 179 -17.55 3.83 16.45
CA TRP A 179 -18.26 3.27 15.31
C TRP A 179 -19.77 3.46 15.45
N LYS A 180 -20.44 3.71 14.34
CA LYS A 180 -21.89 3.88 14.27
C LYS A 180 -22.57 2.57 13.91
N THR A 181 -23.71 2.28 14.51
CA THR A 181 -24.48 1.04 14.24
C THR A 181 -25.99 1.24 14.41
N LEU A 182 -26.75 0.22 14.00
CA LEU A 182 -28.21 0.11 14.19
C LEU A 182 -28.55 -1.25 14.78
N GLN A 183 -29.69 -1.35 15.46
CA GLN A 183 -30.29 -2.61 15.93
C GLN A 183 -31.29 -3.21 14.93
N THR A 184 -31.19 -2.82 13.67
CA THR A 184 -32.05 -3.26 12.56
C THR A 184 -31.20 -3.65 11.37
N VAL A 185 -31.83 -4.26 10.37
CA VAL A 185 -31.18 -4.50 9.08
C VAL A 185 -30.71 -3.17 8.44
N PRO A 186 -29.60 -3.18 7.67
CA PRO A 186 -29.08 -1.96 7.06
C PRO A 186 -30.07 -1.32 6.08
N PRO A 187 -30.27 0.01 6.11
CA PRO A 187 -31.14 0.70 5.16
C PRO A 187 -30.49 0.77 3.76
N THR A 188 -31.27 0.99 2.70
CA THR A 188 -30.72 1.14 1.34
C THR A 188 -29.73 2.30 1.25
N GLY A 189 -28.61 2.10 0.56
CA GLY A 189 -27.58 3.13 0.34
C GLY A 189 -26.65 3.38 1.53
N TRP A 190 -26.79 2.63 2.63
CA TRP A 190 -26.03 2.79 3.87
C TRP A 190 -24.52 2.61 3.73
N THR A 191 -23.99 2.09 2.63
CA THR A 191 -22.54 1.93 2.42
C THR A 191 -21.91 3.17 1.78
N SER A 192 -22.71 4.13 1.31
CA SER A 192 -22.23 5.33 0.64
C SER A 192 -21.59 6.33 1.63
N PRO A 193 -20.52 7.04 1.24
CA PRO A 193 -19.98 8.15 2.03
C PRO A 193 -20.96 9.30 2.24
N SER A 194 -21.93 9.49 1.34
CA SER A 194 -22.94 10.55 1.46
C SER A 194 -24.13 10.17 2.34
N PHE A 195 -24.17 8.95 2.88
CA PHE A 195 -25.23 8.52 3.77
C PHE A 195 -25.12 9.23 5.13
N ASP A 196 -26.25 9.70 5.65
CA ASP A 196 -26.32 10.35 6.96
C ASP A 196 -26.57 9.32 8.07
N ASP A 197 -25.55 9.09 8.90
CA ASP A 197 -25.58 8.20 10.06
C ASP A 197 -25.58 8.98 11.40
N SER A 198 -25.90 10.28 11.37
CA SER A 198 -25.90 11.11 12.58
C SER A 198 -26.79 10.55 13.69
N GLU A 199 -27.97 10.04 13.32
CA GLU A 199 -28.95 9.41 14.22
C GLU A 199 -28.62 7.94 14.59
N TRP A 200 -27.52 7.37 14.06
CA TRP A 200 -27.12 6.01 14.42
C TRP A 200 -26.53 5.95 15.82
N LEU A 201 -26.73 4.80 16.46
CA LEU A 201 -26.21 4.51 17.79
C LEU A 201 -24.70 4.37 17.74
N ALA A 202 -24.03 4.67 18.85
CA ALA A 202 -22.66 4.23 19.05
C ALA A 202 -22.62 2.71 19.25
N ALA A 203 -21.62 2.05 18.67
CA ALA A 203 -21.38 0.63 18.93
C ALA A 203 -20.98 0.41 20.40
N VAL A 204 -21.32 -0.77 20.91
CA VAL A 204 -21.06 -1.15 22.31
C VAL A 204 -19.88 -2.12 22.34
N LYS A 205 -18.95 -1.86 23.28
CA LYS A 205 -17.83 -2.77 23.58
C LYS A 205 -18.34 -4.12 24.09
N VAL A 206 -17.84 -5.19 23.49
CA VAL A 206 -18.07 -6.58 23.89
C VAL A 206 -16.85 -7.09 24.67
N LEU A 207 -15.67 -7.13 24.04
CA LEU A 207 -14.42 -7.64 24.60
C LEU A 207 -13.22 -6.86 24.06
N PRO A 208 -12.09 -6.76 24.81
CA PRO A 208 -10.84 -6.23 24.24
C PRO A 208 -10.29 -7.19 23.17
N GLY A 209 -9.56 -6.67 22.19
CA GLY A 209 -9.00 -7.48 21.10
C GLY A 209 -7.85 -8.40 21.54
N THR A 210 -7.22 -8.13 22.68
CA THR A 210 -6.29 -9.08 23.34
C THR A 210 -6.96 -10.35 23.85
N GLN A 211 -8.30 -10.42 23.80
CA GLN A 211 -9.08 -11.60 24.10
C GLN A 211 -9.87 -12.01 22.86
N THR A 212 -9.89 -13.30 22.58
CA THR A 212 -10.89 -13.85 21.65
C THR A 212 -12.05 -14.41 22.47
N PRO A 213 -13.31 -14.20 22.04
CA PRO A 213 -14.49 -14.76 22.71
C PRO A 213 -14.43 -16.29 22.94
N TRP A 214 -13.51 -17.00 22.27
CA TRP A 214 -13.38 -18.46 22.30
C TRP A 214 -11.98 -18.98 22.69
N GLY A 215 -11.09 -18.13 23.20
CA GLY A 215 -9.86 -18.54 23.89
C GLY A 215 -8.69 -19.05 23.05
N THR A 216 -8.66 -18.80 21.73
CA THR A 216 -7.49 -19.08 20.86
C THR A 216 -6.98 -17.80 20.19
N PRO A 217 -5.67 -17.65 19.92
CA PRO A 217 -5.14 -16.47 19.26
C PRO A 217 -5.64 -16.37 17.81
N PHE A 218 -5.59 -15.15 17.25
CA PHE A 218 -5.82 -14.92 15.83
C PHE A 218 -4.72 -15.56 14.99
N VAL A 219 -5.07 -16.05 13.80
CA VAL A 219 -4.10 -16.36 12.74
C VAL A 219 -4.14 -15.20 11.76
N LEU A 220 -3.03 -14.46 11.67
CA LEU A 220 -2.88 -13.39 10.69
C LEU A 220 -2.43 -13.99 9.35
N PRO A 221 -3.00 -13.51 8.23
CA PRO A 221 -2.54 -13.92 6.91
C PRO A 221 -1.20 -13.25 6.58
N PRO A 222 -0.46 -13.77 5.58
CA PRO A 222 0.67 -13.03 5.01
C PRO A 222 0.20 -11.73 4.38
N ALA A 223 1.08 -10.72 4.32
CA ALA A 223 0.78 -9.43 3.69
C ALA A 223 0.43 -9.56 2.21
N ILE A 224 1.10 -10.47 1.50
CA ILE A 224 0.78 -10.93 0.14
C ILE A 224 1.03 -12.44 0.13
N ASN A 225 0.15 -13.21 -0.51
CA ASN A 225 0.44 -14.63 -0.77
C ASN A 225 1.51 -14.73 -1.86
N MET A 226 2.65 -15.34 -1.54
CA MET A 226 3.81 -15.45 -2.44
C MET A 226 3.89 -16.78 -3.18
N THR A 227 2.89 -17.66 -3.09
CA THR A 227 2.96 -19.02 -3.70
C THR A 227 3.19 -19.00 -5.21
N ASP A 228 2.72 -17.95 -5.88
CA ASP A 228 2.79 -17.81 -7.34
C ASP A 228 4.00 -17.00 -7.81
N ALA A 229 4.83 -16.52 -6.88
CA ALA A 229 6.04 -15.77 -7.20
C ALA A 229 7.22 -16.68 -7.58
N TYR A 230 8.03 -16.23 -8.52
CA TYR A 230 9.26 -16.89 -8.93
C TYR A 230 10.49 -16.15 -8.44
N TRP A 231 11.51 -16.91 -8.04
CA TRP A 231 12.86 -16.39 -7.92
C TRP A 231 13.40 -16.16 -9.32
N ILE A 232 13.83 -14.93 -9.60
CA ILE A 232 14.33 -14.54 -10.92
C ILE A 232 15.73 -13.95 -10.83
N TRP A 233 16.52 -14.17 -11.87
CA TRP A 233 17.83 -13.55 -12.05
C TRP A 233 18.16 -13.36 -13.54
N THR A 234 19.40 -12.96 -13.87
CA THR A 234 19.90 -12.95 -15.25
C THR A 234 20.31 -14.35 -15.72
N ASN A 235 20.50 -14.52 -17.03
CA ASN A 235 20.88 -15.81 -17.64
C ASN A 235 22.38 -16.16 -17.51
N GLU A 236 23.06 -15.67 -16.48
CA GLU A 236 24.51 -15.85 -16.28
C GLU A 236 24.87 -16.99 -15.34
N THR A 237 23.89 -17.65 -14.73
CA THR A 237 24.11 -18.80 -13.84
C THR A 237 24.93 -19.89 -14.55
N ASP A 238 25.99 -20.33 -13.88
CA ASP A 238 26.81 -21.43 -14.35
C ASP A 238 26.12 -22.80 -14.16
N ALA A 239 26.73 -23.87 -14.69
CA ALA A 239 26.19 -25.22 -14.58
C ALA A 239 26.11 -25.77 -13.13
N LYS A 240 26.63 -25.04 -12.14
CA LYS A 240 26.59 -25.37 -10.71
C LYS A 240 25.60 -24.48 -9.94
N GLY A 241 24.80 -23.65 -10.63
CA GLY A 241 23.85 -22.75 -9.99
C GLY A 241 24.52 -21.57 -9.29
N GLN A 242 25.65 -21.09 -9.83
CA GLN A 242 26.41 -19.97 -9.26
C GLN A 242 26.36 -18.77 -10.19
N ASP A 243 26.09 -17.60 -9.62
CA ASP A 243 26.00 -16.34 -10.35
C ASP A 243 27.27 -15.49 -10.12
N PRO A 244 27.66 -14.65 -11.11
CA PRO A 244 28.75 -13.70 -10.92
C PRO A 244 28.40 -12.62 -9.89
N VAL A 245 29.42 -12.14 -9.17
CA VAL A 245 29.31 -10.98 -8.26
C VAL A 245 28.89 -9.73 -9.03
N GLY A 246 28.03 -8.92 -8.43
CA GLY A 246 27.68 -7.57 -8.85
C GLY A 246 26.19 -7.33 -9.04
N HIS A 247 25.88 -6.10 -9.44
CA HIS A 247 24.53 -5.60 -9.62
C HIS A 247 23.85 -6.09 -10.89
N ARG A 248 22.54 -6.28 -10.83
CA ARG A 248 21.64 -6.58 -11.95
C ARG A 248 20.38 -5.75 -11.78
N ALA A 249 20.01 -5.03 -12.82
CA ALA A 249 18.75 -4.30 -12.82
C ALA A 249 17.61 -5.20 -13.29
N PHE A 250 16.46 -5.09 -12.63
CA PHE A 250 15.19 -5.73 -13.00
C PHE A 250 14.12 -4.65 -13.12
N ARG A 251 13.22 -4.78 -14.11
CA ARG A 251 12.10 -3.86 -14.32
C ARG A 251 10.85 -4.61 -14.73
N ASP A 252 9.72 -4.13 -14.22
CA ASP A 252 8.40 -4.46 -14.73
C ASP A 252 7.57 -3.18 -14.84
N THR A 253 6.77 -3.10 -15.91
CA THR A 253 5.89 -1.96 -16.20
C THR A 253 4.46 -2.44 -16.20
N ILE A 254 3.73 -2.08 -15.14
CA ILE A 254 2.34 -2.49 -14.95
C ILE A 254 1.43 -1.36 -15.40
N THR A 255 0.58 -1.66 -16.39
CA THR A 255 -0.45 -0.74 -16.90
C THR A 255 -1.79 -1.08 -16.27
N SER A 256 -2.49 -0.06 -15.76
CA SER A 256 -3.84 -0.22 -15.22
C SER A 256 -4.81 -0.77 -16.28
N PRO A 257 -5.66 -1.75 -15.93
CA PRO A 257 -6.70 -2.23 -16.84
C PRO A 257 -7.65 -1.09 -17.26
N TYR A 258 -8.18 -1.18 -18.48
CA TYR A 258 -9.11 -0.17 -18.99
C TYR A 258 -10.29 0.07 -18.01
N GLY A 259 -10.49 1.34 -17.65
CA GLY A 259 -11.54 1.75 -16.73
C GLY A 259 -11.17 1.72 -15.25
N LYS A 260 -9.96 1.25 -14.91
CA LYS A 260 -9.39 1.31 -13.56
C LYS A 260 -8.25 2.31 -13.51
N ALA A 261 -8.08 2.96 -12.37
CA ALA A 261 -6.92 3.79 -12.07
C ALA A 261 -6.25 3.25 -10.82
N ALA A 262 -4.94 2.98 -10.88
CA ALA A 262 -4.17 2.59 -9.72
C ALA A 262 -4.15 3.74 -8.70
N VAL A 263 -4.18 3.40 -7.42
CA VAL A 263 -4.20 4.38 -6.32
C VAL A 263 -2.99 4.16 -5.42
N CYS A 264 -2.86 2.95 -4.89
CA CYS A 264 -1.82 2.56 -3.96
C CYS A 264 -1.53 1.07 -4.09
N GLY A 265 -0.54 0.58 -3.34
CA GLY A 265 -0.21 -0.84 -3.36
C GLY A 265 0.65 -1.29 -2.18
N LYS A 266 1.01 -2.56 -2.21
CA LYS A 266 2.00 -3.18 -1.33
C LYS A 266 3.02 -3.94 -2.16
N VAL A 267 4.26 -3.96 -1.70
CA VAL A 267 5.30 -4.83 -2.25
C VAL A 267 5.83 -5.72 -1.15
N VAL A 268 5.89 -7.03 -1.38
CA VAL A 268 6.62 -7.98 -0.55
C VAL A 268 7.81 -8.47 -1.37
N ILE A 269 9.03 -8.29 -0.88
CA ILE A 269 10.26 -8.54 -1.65
C ILE A 269 11.32 -9.24 -0.80
N GLY A 270 12.12 -10.09 -1.44
CA GLY A 270 13.33 -10.68 -0.88
C GLY A 270 14.39 -10.82 -1.97
N ALA A 271 15.65 -10.98 -1.54
CA ALA A 271 16.76 -11.21 -2.45
C ALA A 271 17.87 -12.01 -1.78
N ASP A 272 18.60 -12.77 -2.60
CA ASP A 272 19.91 -13.31 -2.30
C ASP A 272 20.91 -12.66 -3.29
N ASN A 273 21.84 -11.80 -2.88
CA ASN A 273 22.10 -11.37 -1.52
C ASN A 273 21.31 -10.13 -1.13
N ASN A 274 21.33 -9.06 -1.93
CA ASN A 274 20.72 -7.77 -1.58
C ASN A 274 19.80 -7.24 -2.68
N TYR A 275 18.91 -6.32 -2.29
CA TYR A 275 18.11 -5.55 -3.21
C TYR A 275 17.99 -4.08 -2.79
N THR A 276 17.81 -3.19 -3.78
CA THR A 276 17.18 -1.88 -3.61
C THR A 276 15.94 -1.82 -4.50
N LEU A 277 14.78 -1.55 -3.89
CA LEU A 277 13.50 -1.43 -4.57
C LEU A 277 13.20 0.02 -4.90
N PHE A 278 12.72 0.25 -6.12
CA PHE A 278 12.24 1.54 -6.61
C PHE A 278 10.84 1.40 -7.20
N VAL A 279 10.04 2.46 -7.06
CA VAL A 279 8.74 2.58 -7.73
C VAL A 279 8.66 3.96 -8.37
N ASN A 280 8.45 4.01 -9.68
CA ASN A 280 8.39 5.25 -10.46
C ASN A 280 9.57 6.21 -10.23
N GLY A 281 10.77 5.65 -10.05
CA GLY A 281 12.00 6.40 -9.78
C GLY A 281 12.31 6.64 -8.31
N ASP A 282 11.31 6.59 -7.43
CA ASP A 282 11.49 6.82 -5.99
C ASP A 282 12.07 5.58 -5.31
N SER A 283 13.07 5.77 -4.44
CA SER A 283 13.61 4.71 -3.58
C SER A 283 12.58 4.31 -2.53
N VAL A 284 12.25 3.02 -2.48
CA VAL A 284 11.25 2.46 -1.56
C VAL A 284 11.90 1.73 -0.40
N GLY A 285 12.89 0.88 -0.65
CA GLY A 285 13.43 0.02 0.40
C GLY A 285 14.73 -0.65 -0.01
N VAL A 286 15.49 -1.09 0.98
CA VAL A 286 16.72 -1.87 0.81
C VAL A 286 16.68 -3.04 1.77
N GLY A 287 17.16 -4.20 1.34
CA GLY A 287 17.24 -5.38 2.18
C GLY A 287 18.20 -6.40 1.61
N GLY A 288 18.49 -7.44 2.40
CA GLY A 288 19.45 -8.45 1.97
C GLY A 288 19.45 -9.74 2.78
N ASN A 289 18.29 -10.09 3.33
CA ASN A 289 18.12 -11.34 4.06
C ASN A 289 17.08 -12.21 3.36
N TRP A 290 17.54 -13.10 2.47
CA TRP A 290 16.64 -14.00 1.75
C TRP A 290 15.78 -14.91 2.65
N HIS A 291 16.14 -15.11 3.92
CA HIS A 291 15.33 -15.90 4.86
C HIS A 291 14.08 -15.15 5.36
N ALA A 292 14.07 -13.83 5.26
CA ALA A 292 12.98 -12.99 5.76
C ALA A 292 12.70 -11.87 4.75
N MET A 293 11.60 -12.03 4.01
CA MET A 293 11.14 -10.99 3.10
C MET A 293 10.70 -9.76 3.87
N GLU A 294 10.62 -8.63 3.19
CA GLU A 294 10.16 -7.36 3.75
C GLU A 294 8.95 -6.85 2.96
N ALA A 295 8.05 -6.13 3.65
CA ALA A 295 6.85 -5.56 3.08
C ALA A 295 6.93 -4.04 3.10
N TYR A 296 6.48 -3.37 2.03
CA TYR A 296 6.46 -1.91 1.90
C TYR A 296 5.09 -1.45 1.41
N SER A 297 4.57 -0.37 2.01
CA SER A 297 3.38 0.34 1.51
C SER A 297 3.77 1.33 0.43
N ILE A 298 3.02 1.34 -0.67
CA ILE A 298 3.17 2.26 -1.80
C ILE A 298 1.91 3.15 -1.85
N PRO A 299 1.86 4.28 -1.12
CA PRO A 299 0.64 5.05 -0.95
C PRO A 299 0.24 5.90 -2.16
N ASN A 300 1.11 6.02 -3.16
CA ASN A 300 0.87 6.88 -4.31
C ASN A 300 1.41 6.22 -5.57
N LEU A 301 0.51 5.62 -6.35
CA LEU A 301 0.79 5.10 -7.69
C LEU A 301 0.30 6.11 -8.73
N ASP A 302 0.93 6.09 -9.90
CA ASP A 302 0.39 6.76 -11.08
C ASP A 302 -0.89 6.03 -11.51
N PRO A 303 -1.99 6.74 -11.85
CA PRO A 303 -3.25 6.13 -12.25
C PRO A 303 -3.15 5.13 -13.40
N ASP A 304 -2.26 5.36 -14.36
CA ASP A 304 -2.27 4.67 -15.64
C ASP A 304 -1.13 3.65 -15.75
N VAL A 305 0.10 4.03 -15.39
CA VAL A 305 1.29 3.18 -15.59
C VAL A 305 2.28 3.33 -14.46
N ASN A 306 2.71 2.21 -13.89
CA ASN A 306 3.70 2.18 -12.82
C ASN A 306 4.89 1.29 -13.18
N VAL A 307 6.09 1.77 -12.92
CA VAL A 307 7.34 1.01 -13.09
C VAL A 307 7.85 0.57 -11.72
N PHE A 308 8.02 -0.74 -11.57
CA PHE A 308 8.68 -1.36 -10.43
C PHE A 308 10.07 -1.78 -10.88
N ALA A 309 11.10 -1.25 -10.21
CA ALA A 309 12.48 -1.52 -10.56
C ALA A 309 13.26 -2.01 -9.35
N VAL A 310 14.20 -2.94 -9.57
CA VAL A 310 15.02 -3.52 -8.51
C VAL A 310 16.48 -3.53 -8.95
N ASP A 311 17.35 -2.97 -8.12
CA ASP A 311 18.78 -3.28 -8.16
C ASP A 311 19.00 -4.52 -7.29
N GLY A 312 19.21 -5.69 -7.91
CA GLY A 312 19.62 -6.89 -7.22
C GLY A 312 21.15 -6.99 -7.19
N GLU A 313 21.73 -7.27 -6.03
CA GLU A 313 23.18 -7.40 -5.87
C GLU A 313 23.54 -8.79 -5.33
N ASN A 314 24.38 -9.49 -6.09
CA ASN A 314 25.14 -10.64 -5.59
C ASN A 314 26.48 -10.13 -5.04
N ASP A 315 26.63 -10.06 -3.72
CA ASP A 315 27.82 -9.50 -3.07
C ASP A 315 28.82 -10.58 -2.63
N ALA A 316 28.44 -11.86 -2.76
CA ALA A 316 29.25 -12.99 -2.35
C ALA A 316 29.96 -13.69 -3.53
N PRO A 317 31.25 -14.08 -3.38
CA PRO A 317 31.95 -14.82 -4.43
C PRO A 317 31.38 -16.22 -4.61
N VAL A 318 30.92 -16.54 -5.82
CA VAL A 318 30.43 -17.88 -6.20
C VAL A 318 29.29 -18.33 -5.27
N SER A 319 28.16 -17.64 -5.39
CA SER A 319 26.89 -17.91 -4.71
C SER A 319 25.73 -17.90 -5.72
N PRO A 320 24.62 -18.61 -5.42
CA PRO A 320 23.35 -18.35 -6.08
C PRO A 320 22.91 -16.90 -5.83
N ALA A 321 22.26 -16.30 -6.81
CA ALA A 321 21.61 -15.00 -6.65
C ALA A 321 20.22 -15.00 -7.27
N ALA A 322 19.29 -14.29 -6.64
CA ALA A 322 17.96 -14.06 -7.19
C ALA A 322 17.22 -12.97 -6.40
N ILE A 323 16.23 -12.36 -7.05
CA ILE A 323 15.19 -11.58 -6.39
C ILE A 323 13.86 -12.31 -6.48
N ILE A 324 12.95 -12.01 -5.57
CA ILE A 324 11.55 -12.45 -5.62
C ILE A 324 10.65 -11.36 -5.06
N ALA A 325 9.55 -11.06 -5.73
CA ALA A 325 8.60 -10.07 -5.27
C ALA A 325 7.15 -10.40 -5.62
N GLY A 326 6.24 -9.89 -4.80
CA GLY A 326 4.82 -9.80 -5.04
C GLY A 326 4.38 -8.35 -4.90
N ILE A 327 3.62 -7.86 -5.86
CA ILE A 327 3.18 -6.47 -5.98
C ILE A 327 1.66 -6.47 -6.01
N LEU A 328 1.02 -5.99 -4.96
CA LEU A 328 -0.42 -5.80 -4.90
C LEU A 328 -0.76 -4.36 -5.28
N ILE A 329 -1.57 -4.15 -6.31
CA ILE A 329 -2.09 -2.83 -6.71
C ILE A 329 -3.56 -2.74 -6.36
N ALA A 330 -3.95 -1.69 -5.64
CA ALA A 330 -5.34 -1.34 -5.37
C ALA A 330 -5.80 -0.21 -6.29
N TYR A 331 -7.00 -0.39 -6.87
CA TYR A 331 -7.58 0.50 -7.85
C TYR A 331 -8.71 1.35 -7.26
N ASN A 332 -9.05 2.43 -7.95
CA ASN A 332 -10.11 3.38 -7.59
C ASN A 332 -11.52 2.79 -7.58
N ASP A 333 -11.74 1.64 -8.22
CA ASP A 333 -13.01 0.92 -8.25
C ASP A 333 -13.17 -0.04 -7.07
N GLY A 334 -12.24 -0.03 -6.11
CA GLY A 334 -12.22 -0.89 -4.93
C GLY A 334 -11.62 -2.29 -5.17
N SER A 335 -11.31 -2.65 -6.41
CA SER A 335 -10.62 -3.91 -6.71
C SER A 335 -9.11 -3.82 -6.43
N SER A 336 -8.47 -4.98 -6.33
CA SER A 336 -7.01 -5.10 -6.30
C SER A 336 -6.53 -6.27 -7.14
N GLU A 337 -5.28 -6.23 -7.58
CA GLU A 337 -4.64 -7.26 -8.39
C GLU A 337 -3.20 -7.46 -7.92
N THR A 338 -2.74 -8.71 -7.91
CA THR A 338 -1.38 -9.06 -7.52
C THR A 338 -0.57 -9.49 -8.74
N PHE A 339 0.62 -8.91 -8.86
CA PHE A 339 1.64 -9.23 -9.86
C PHE A 339 2.84 -9.83 -9.15
N TYR A 340 3.61 -10.65 -9.85
CA TYR A 340 4.72 -11.37 -9.26
C TYR A 340 5.96 -11.27 -10.13
N THR A 341 7.13 -11.51 -9.54
CA THR A 341 8.33 -11.79 -10.32
C THR A 341 8.18 -13.11 -11.06
N ASP A 342 8.43 -13.08 -12.36
CA ASP A 342 8.39 -14.19 -13.31
C ASP A 342 9.29 -13.89 -14.52
N ASP A 343 9.27 -14.74 -15.55
CA ASP A 343 10.06 -14.55 -16.78
C ASP A 343 9.65 -13.35 -17.64
N THR A 344 8.57 -12.62 -17.31
CA THR A 344 8.16 -11.42 -18.06
C THR A 344 8.92 -10.17 -17.67
N TRP A 345 9.58 -10.19 -16.50
CA TRP A 345 10.41 -9.09 -16.02
C TRP A 345 11.61 -8.87 -16.94
N LYS A 346 11.94 -7.60 -17.21
CA LYS A 346 13.14 -7.22 -17.96
C LYS A 346 14.35 -7.16 -17.06
N THR A 347 15.50 -7.64 -17.54
CA THR A 347 16.76 -7.59 -16.81
C THR A 347 17.98 -7.32 -17.69
N ILE A 348 19.04 -6.80 -17.07
CA ILE A 348 20.34 -6.56 -17.69
C ILE A 348 21.50 -6.69 -16.68
N ILE A 349 22.68 -7.01 -17.22
CA ILE A 349 23.94 -7.03 -16.48
C ILE A 349 24.37 -5.59 -16.15
N GLY A 350 24.61 -5.34 -14.86
CA GLY A 350 24.99 -4.03 -14.35
C GLY A 350 23.79 -3.12 -14.08
N LEU A 351 24.09 -1.86 -13.77
CA LEU A 351 23.10 -0.87 -13.33
C LEU A 351 23.15 0.37 -14.23
N PRO A 352 22.44 0.37 -15.38
CA PRO A 352 22.37 1.55 -16.24
C PRO A 352 21.83 2.76 -15.46
N GLY A 353 22.43 3.93 -15.65
CA GLY A 353 21.99 5.14 -14.97
C GLY A 353 20.54 5.49 -15.33
N GLY A 354 19.70 5.67 -14.32
CA GLY A 354 18.28 6.00 -14.50
C GLY A 354 17.38 4.81 -14.83
N PHE A 355 17.84 3.57 -14.67
CA PHE A 355 17.02 2.39 -14.96
C PHE A 355 15.69 2.36 -14.17
N GLN A 356 15.66 2.96 -12.99
CA GLN A 356 14.48 3.01 -12.14
C GLN A 356 13.39 3.98 -12.64
N GLU A 357 13.72 4.87 -13.58
CA GLU A 357 12.83 5.92 -14.05
C GLU A 357 11.74 5.38 -14.98
N PRO A 358 10.49 5.88 -14.92
CA PRO A 358 9.42 5.47 -15.84
C PRO A 358 9.75 5.68 -17.32
N SER A 359 10.57 6.69 -17.62
CA SER A 359 10.93 7.06 -19.00
C SER A 359 12.05 6.23 -19.61
N PHE A 360 12.67 5.32 -18.84
CA PHE A 360 13.77 4.49 -19.33
C PHE A 360 13.27 3.44 -20.33
N ASP A 361 13.95 3.32 -21.47
CA ASP A 361 13.67 2.34 -22.52
C ASP A 361 14.44 1.03 -22.27
N ASP A 362 13.71 -0.01 -21.84
CA ASP A 362 14.23 -1.36 -21.63
C ASP A 362 13.87 -2.34 -22.76
N SER A 363 13.43 -1.84 -23.93
CA SER A 363 13.01 -2.71 -25.04
C SER A 363 14.14 -3.62 -25.56
N ALA A 364 15.39 -3.25 -25.30
CA ALA A 364 16.58 -4.05 -25.63
C ALA A 364 17.05 -4.98 -24.51
N TRP A 365 16.39 -4.98 -23.34
CA TRP A 365 16.74 -5.83 -22.21
C TRP A 365 16.23 -7.25 -22.42
N SER A 366 16.92 -8.20 -21.79
CA SER A 366 16.51 -9.61 -21.84
C SER A 366 15.38 -9.85 -20.85
N ASP A 367 14.57 -10.87 -21.13
CA ASP A 367 13.64 -11.42 -20.15
C ASP A 367 14.42 -12.12 -19.02
N ALA A 368 13.87 -12.07 -17.81
CA ALA A 368 14.48 -12.68 -16.64
C ALA A 368 14.43 -14.21 -16.71
N SER A 369 15.36 -14.87 -16.03
CA SER A 369 15.41 -16.33 -15.93
C SER A 369 14.79 -16.80 -14.61
N GLU A 370 13.81 -17.70 -14.69
CA GLU A 370 13.17 -18.29 -13.51
C GLU A 370 14.01 -19.42 -12.90
N TYR A 371 14.28 -19.32 -11.60
CA TYR A 371 15.04 -20.32 -10.83
C TYR A 371 14.12 -21.20 -9.95
N GLY A 372 12.80 -21.02 -10.09
CA GLY A 372 11.75 -21.78 -9.44
C GLY A 372 10.80 -20.92 -8.63
N THR A 373 9.61 -21.47 -8.37
CA THR A 373 8.60 -20.79 -7.54
C THR A 373 9.07 -20.65 -6.09
N PHE A 374 8.42 -19.77 -5.33
CA PHE A 374 8.62 -19.59 -3.89
C PHE A 374 8.69 -20.92 -3.12
N LEU A 375 7.85 -21.89 -3.48
CA LEU A 375 7.80 -23.21 -2.83
C LEU A 375 8.89 -24.19 -3.34
N ASN A 376 9.29 -24.07 -4.60
CA ASN A 376 10.06 -25.09 -5.32
C ASN A 376 11.50 -24.70 -5.67
N ALA A 377 11.97 -23.51 -5.28
CA ALA A 377 13.35 -23.07 -5.49
C ALA A 377 14.34 -23.63 -4.44
N HIS A 378 15.64 -23.37 -4.61
CA HIS A 378 16.70 -23.74 -3.67
C HIS A 378 16.55 -23.07 -2.30
N TRP A 379 16.05 -21.84 -2.26
CA TRP A 379 15.78 -21.09 -1.03
C TRP A 379 14.60 -21.70 -0.27
N LYS A 380 14.87 -22.31 0.89
CA LYS A 380 13.87 -22.98 1.75
C LYS A 380 13.67 -22.21 3.06
N ASN A 381 12.50 -22.39 3.67
CA ASN A 381 12.13 -21.78 4.95
C ASN A 381 12.16 -20.24 4.94
N VAL A 382 11.81 -19.64 3.80
CA VAL A 382 11.67 -18.19 3.65
C VAL A 382 10.41 -17.73 4.38
N THR A 383 10.54 -16.71 5.22
CA THR A 383 9.43 -16.13 5.98
C THR A 383 8.83 -14.97 5.21
N ILE A 384 7.49 -15.01 5.06
CA ILE A 384 6.71 -13.91 4.48
C ILE A 384 6.20 -13.02 5.64
N PRO A 385 6.33 -11.69 5.56
CA PRO A 385 5.72 -10.76 6.51
C PRO A 385 4.22 -11.03 6.68
N LEU A 386 3.75 -10.94 7.92
CA LEU A 386 2.32 -10.92 8.22
C LEU A 386 1.72 -9.56 7.85
N ALA A 387 0.42 -9.59 7.54
CA ALA A 387 -0.38 -8.46 7.06
C ALA A 387 -0.34 -7.19 7.90
#